data_AF-A0A965WIN3-F1
#
_entry.id   AF-A0A965WIN3-F1
#
_cell.length_a   1.000
_cell.length_b   1.000
_cell.length_c   1.000
_cell.angle_alpha   90.00
_cell.angle_beta   90.00
_cell.angle_gamma   90.00
#
_symmetry.space_group_name_H-M   'P 1'
#
loop_
_entity.id
_entity.type
_entity.pdbx_description
1 polymer ?
#
loop_
_entity_poly.entity_id
_entity_poly.type
_entity_poly.pdbx_seq_one_letter_code
_entity_poly.pdbx_strand_id
1 'polypeptide(L)' 'MNDALVETIINYTFKNKELLRRALTHPSFFNQTQQNYQKLEYLGDSILDFVVA' A
#
# COMPACT_ATOMS: atom_id res chain seq x y z
N MET A 1 2.72 -11.21 -7.80
CA MET A 1 1.96 -10.77 -6.61
C MET A 1 0.48 -10.97 -6.93
N ASN A 2 -0.29 -11.65 -6.07
CA ASN A 2 -1.71 -11.92 -6.34
C ASN A 2 -2.58 -10.77 -5.82
N ASP A 3 -2.57 -9.65 -6.55
CA ASP A 3 -3.32 -8.43 -6.21
C ASP A 3 -4.80 -8.72 -5.90
N ALA A 4 -5.41 -9.67 -6.63
CA ALA A 4 -6.81 -10.07 -6.48
C ALA A 4 -7.16 -10.72 -5.14
N LEU A 5 -6.21 -11.46 -4.53
CA LEU A 5 -6.44 -12.08 -3.22
C LEU A 5 -6.53 -11.01 -2.13
N VAL A 6 -5.61 -10.03 -2.15
CA VAL A 6 -5.58 -8.95 -1.17
C VAL A 6 -6.86 -8.12 -1.25
N GLU A 7 -7.27 -7.72 -2.45
CA GLU A 7 -8.50 -6.95 -2.67
C GLU A 7 -9.76 -7.65 -2.17
N THR A 8 -9.80 -8.97 -2.30
CA THR A 8 -10.90 -9.79 -1.80
C THR A 8 -10.92 -9.80 -0.26
N ILE A 9 -9.75 -9.93 0.38
CA ILE A 9 -9.62 -9.93 1.86
C ILE A 9 -10.07 -8.59 2.46
N ILE A 10 -9.67 -7.47 1.85
CA ILE A 10 -10.04 -6.13 2.34
C ILE A 10 -11.39 -5.63 1.79
N ASN A 11 -12.05 -6.44 0.95
CA ASN A 11 -13.29 -6.09 0.25
C ASN A 11 -13.23 -4.72 -0.45
N TYR A 12 -12.10 -4.41 -1.08
CA TYR A 12 -11.85 -3.14 -1.77
C TYR A 12 -11.04 -3.36 -3.04
N THR A 13 -11.59 -2.92 -4.17
CA THR A 13 -10.92 -2.98 -5.48
C THR A 13 -10.17 -1.68 -5.74
N PHE A 14 -8.83 -1.76 -5.87
CA PHE A 14 -8.03 -0.58 -6.16
C PHE A 14 -8.26 -0.12 -7.61
N LYS A 15 -8.57 1.17 -7.78
CA LYS A 15 -8.61 1.80 -9.12
C LYS A 15 -7.24 1.75 -9.81
N ASN A 16 -6.18 1.91 -9.03
CA ASN A 16 -4.80 1.81 -9.51
C ASN A 16 -4.06 0.71 -8.75
N LYS A 17 -3.83 -0.43 -9.42
CA LYS A 17 -3.11 -1.60 -8.87
C LYS A 17 -1.68 -1.28 -8.43
N GLU A 18 -1.07 -0.25 -9.00
CA GLU A 18 0.29 0.16 -8.63
C GLU A 18 0.36 0.72 -7.22
N LEU A 19 -0.72 1.32 -6.70
CA LEU A 19 -0.78 1.76 -5.31
C LEU A 19 -0.74 0.56 -4.36
N LEU A 20 -1.48 -0.50 -4.67
CA LEU A 20 -1.46 -1.74 -3.89
C LEU A 20 -0.07 -2.39 -3.92
N ARG A 21 0.54 -2.47 -5.10
CA ARG A 21 1.89 -3.04 -5.25
C ARG A 21 2.93 -2.23 -4.48
N ARG A 22 2.89 -0.90 -4.55
CA ARG A 22 3.75 -0.02 -3.74
C ARG A 22 3.54 -0.23 -2.24
N ALA A 23 2.29 -0.28 -1.79
CA ALA A 23 1.95 -0.47 -0.38
C ALA A 23 2.48 -1.80 0.19
N LEU A 24 2.66 -2.82 -0.67
CA LEU A 24 3.19 -4.12 -0.28
C LEU A 24 4.68 -4.30 -0.63
N THR A 25 5.37 -3.27 -1.11
CA THR A 25 6.79 -3.32 -1.50
C THR A 25 7.69 -2.78 -0.38
N HIS A 26 8.45 -3.66 0.25
CA HIS A 26 9.41 -3.30 1.29
C HIS A 26 10.62 -2.54 0.71
N PRO A 27 11.18 -1.53 1.42
CA PRO A 27 12.35 -0.77 0.96
C PRO A 27 13.59 -1.63 0.63
N SER A 28 13.74 -2.81 1.25
CA SER A 28 14.82 -3.75 0.92
C SER A 28 14.63 -4.47 -0.42
N PHE A 29 13.48 -4.34 -1.06
CA PHE A 29 13.27 -4.89 -2.40
C PHE A 29 14.13 -4.09 -3.39
N PHE A 30 15.16 -4.75 -3.92
CA PHE A 30 16.25 -4.15 -4.69
C PHE A 30 15.77 -3.73 -6.09
N ASN A 31 15.06 -2.61 -6.17
CA ASN A 31 14.80 -1.88 -7.42
C ASN A 31 14.67 -0.39 -7.07
N GLN A 32 15.76 0.37 -7.25
CA GLN A 32 15.83 1.81 -6.94
C GLN A 32 14.80 2.67 -7.71
N THR A 33 14.22 2.13 -8.78
CA THR A 33 13.19 2.77 -9.60
C THR A 33 11.77 2.52 -9.12
N GLN A 34 11.53 1.51 -8.27
CA GLN A 34 10.20 1.23 -7.73
C GLN A 34 9.97 1.99 -6.43
N GLN A 35 8.84 2.67 -6.34
CA GLN A 35 8.44 3.32 -5.09
C GLN A 35 8.06 2.24 -4.05
N ASN A 36 8.46 2.45 -2.81
CA ASN A 36 8.17 1.56 -1.68
C ASN A 36 6.94 2.06 -0.89
N TYR A 37 6.59 1.35 0.18
CA TYR A 37 5.44 1.70 1.01
C TYR A 37 5.68 2.89 1.95
N GLN A 38 6.92 3.30 2.23
CA GLN A 38 7.24 4.22 3.36
C GLN A 38 6.47 5.55 3.29
N LYS A 39 6.33 6.13 2.08
CA LYS A 39 5.54 7.36 1.90
C LYS A 39 4.04 7.14 2.12
N LEU A 40 3.53 5.96 1.77
CA LEU A 40 2.12 5.60 1.98
C LEU A 40 1.85 5.31 3.45
N GLU A 41 2.78 4.67 4.15
CA GLU A 41 2.73 4.44 5.60
C GLU A 41 2.65 5.76 6.36
N TYR A 42 3.54 6.71 6.07
CA TYR A 42 3.53 8.03 6.72
C TYR A 42 2.18 8.74 6.57
N LEU A 43 1.59 8.73 5.37
CA LEU A 43 0.26 9.29 5.14
C LEU A 43 -0.84 8.48 5.84
N GLY A 44 -0.73 7.16 5.81
CA GLY A 44 -1.69 6.24 6.42
C GLY A 44 -1.80 6.42 7.92
N ASP A 45 -0.66 6.62 8.59
CA ASP A 45 -0.61 6.86 10.04
C ASP A 45 -1.44 8.08 10.45
N SER A 46 -1.25 9.22 9.78
CA SER A 46 -2.02 10.44 10.05
C SER A 46 -3.52 10.30 9.75
N ILE A 47 -3.88 9.52 8.72
CA ILE A 47 -5.30 9.27 8.39
C ILE A 47 -5.93 8.35 9.43
N LEU A 48 -5.24 7.29 9.85
CA LEU A 48 -5.74 6.37 10.85
C LEU A 48 -5.91 7.06 12.20
N ASP A 49 -4.94 7.88 12.61
CA ASP A 49 -5.04 8.71 13.82
C ASP A 49 -6.27 9.62 13.76
N PHE A 50 -6.49 10.32 12.64
CA PHE A 50 -7.67 11.17 12.44
C PHE A 50 -9.01 10.42 12.48
N VAL A 51 -9.07 9.19 11.96
CA VAL A 51 -10.32 8.40 11.89
C VAL A 51 -10.65 7.73 13.23
N VAL A 52 -9.63 7.38 14.02
CA VAL A 52 -9.79 6.67 15.30
C VAL A 52 -9.93 7.62 16.49
N ALA A 53 -9.35 8.83 16.41
CA ALA A 53 -9.48 9.89 17.43
C ALA A 53 -10.91 10.40 17.59
#